data_AF-A0A4S5E852-F1
#
_entry.id   AF-A0A4S5E852-F1
#
_cell.length_a   1.000
_cell.length_b   1.000
_cell.length_c   1.000
_cell.angle_alpha   90.00
_cell.angle_beta   90.00
_cell.angle_gamma   90.00
#
_symmetry.space_group_name_H-M   'P 1'
#
loop_
_entity.id
_entity.type
_entity.pdbx_description
1 polymer ?
#
loop_
_entity_poly.entity_id
_entity_poly.type
_entity_poly.pdbx_seq_one_letter_code
_entity_poly.pdbx_strand_id
1 'polypeptide(L)'
;MSHEATTARESAKEPEHAGAGHLVENIVVFLIMFGMFLLGIYLLSWFTPQNVWPMGAVIVLAFIAFFIPQGILGRADTGYDLAEGKQSDAKETSAGVSS
;
A
#
# COMPACT_ATOMS: atom_id res chain seq x y z
N MET A 1 -18.90 46.13 -18.48
CA MET A 1 -19.60 45.32 -17.46
C MET A 1 -19.62 43.88 -17.99
N SER A 2 -18.52 43.11 -18.08
CA SER A 2 -17.50 42.76 -17.07
C SER A 2 -18.11 42.18 -15.79
N HIS A 3 -18.80 41.05 -15.95
CA HIS A 3 -18.82 39.98 -14.96
C HIS A 3 -18.31 38.74 -15.71
N GLU A 4 -16.98 38.50 -15.67
CA GLU A 4 -16.33 37.61 -14.70
C GLU A 4 -16.59 36.15 -15.08
N ALA A 5 -15.79 35.52 -15.94
CA ALA A 5 -14.44 35.00 -15.63
C ALA A 5 -14.32 34.22 -14.29
N THR A 6 -15.44 33.79 -13.69
CA THR A 6 -15.50 33.04 -12.42
C THR A 6 -16.19 31.69 -12.62
N THR A 7 -15.75 30.89 -13.58
CA THR A 7 -15.91 29.42 -13.51
C THR A 7 -14.69 28.73 -14.14
N ALA A 8 -13.56 29.44 -14.22
CA ALA A 8 -12.27 28.90 -14.65
C ALA A 8 -11.39 28.44 -13.46
N ARG A 9 -11.96 28.29 -12.24
CA ARG A 9 -11.20 28.05 -11.01
C ARG A 9 -11.90 27.16 -9.98
N GLU A 10 -12.73 26.21 -10.39
CA GLU A 10 -13.05 25.11 -9.48
C GLU A 10 -12.04 24.00 -9.73
N SER A 11 -10.94 24.09 -8.98
CA SER A 11 -9.91 23.08 -8.76
C SER A 11 -9.50 22.28 -9.98
N ALA A 12 -8.45 22.78 -10.66
CA ALA A 12 -7.36 21.90 -10.99
C ALA A 12 -6.92 21.18 -9.70
N LYS A 13 -7.59 20.07 -9.37
CA LYS A 13 -7.19 19.16 -8.30
C LYS A 13 -5.88 18.60 -8.81
N GLU A 14 -4.79 19.26 -8.42
CA GLU A 14 -3.44 18.78 -8.58
C GLU A 14 -3.45 17.29 -8.24
N PRO A 15 -2.90 16.39 -9.09
CA PRO A 15 -3.00 14.97 -8.82
C PRO A 15 -2.37 14.75 -7.45
N GLU A 16 -3.22 14.41 -6.47
CA GLU A 16 -2.81 14.08 -5.11
C GLU A 16 -1.62 13.13 -5.26
N HIS A 17 -0.45 13.64 -4.90
CA HIS A 17 0.78 12.90 -5.03
C HIS A 17 0.58 11.59 -4.29
N ALA A 18 0.97 10.47 -4.91
CA ALA A 18 0.71 9.09 -4.48
C ALA A 18 1.24 8.70 -3.08
N GLY A 19 1.60 9.66 -2.23
CA GLY A 19 1.96 9.48 -0.82
C GLY A 19 1.37 10.52 0.14
N ALA A 20 0.46 11.40 -0.27
CA ALA A 20 -0.21 12.35 0.62
C ALA A 20 -1.22 11.61 1.53
N GLY A 21 -0.72 11.03 2.62
CA GLY A 21 -1.51 10.26 3.59
C GLY A 21 -0.80 8.99 4.09
N HIS A 22 0.14 8.45 3.31
CA HIS A 22 0.79 7.16 3.58
C HIS A 22 2.29 7.27 3.89
N LEU A 23 2.81 8.45 4.22
CA LEU A 23 4.24 8.64 4.50
C LEU A 23 4.73 7.74 5.64
N VAL A 24 3.99 7.70 6.75
CA VAL A 24 4.36 6.89 7.93
C VAL A 24 4.33 5.40 7.58
N GLU A 25 3.29 4.97 6.87
CA GLU A 25 3.18 3.59 6.41
C GLU A 25 4.34 3.20 5.49
N ASN A 26 4.66 4.05 4.51
CA ASN A 26 5.77 3.82 3.58
C ASN A 26 7.11 3.72 4.33
N ILE A 27 7.35 4.58 5.34
CA ILE A 27 8.55 4.51 6.18
C ILE A 27 8.60 3.21 6.97
N VAL A 28 7.48 2.77 7.56
CA VAL A 28 7.41 1.50 8.31
C VAL A 28 7.71 0.32 7.40
N VAL A 29 7.07 0.25 6.22
CA VAL A 29 7.31 -0.81 5.24
C VAL A 29 8.77 -0.79 4.78
N PHE A 30 9.33 0.40 4.52
CA PHE A 30 10.74 0.56 4.17
C PHE A 30 11.66 0.00 5.25
N LEU A 31 11.46 0.36 6.52
CA LEU A 31 12.31 -0.12 7.62
C LEU A 31 12.23 -1.64 7.79
N ILE A 32 11.05 -2.23 7.61
CA ILE A 32 10.88 -3.69 7.66
C ILE A 32 11.65 -4.34 6.51
N MET A 33 11.43 -3.90 5.27
CA MET A 33 12.11 -4.46 4.09
C MET A 33 13.63 -4.27 4.17
N PHE A 34 14.08 -3.10 4.62
CA PHE A 34 15.50 -2.80 4.80
C PHE A 34 16.10 -3.68 5.91
N GLY A 35 15.41 -3.88 7.02
CA GLY A 35 15.84 -4.78 8.09
C GLY A 35 15.97 -6.23 7.60
N MET A 36 15.01 -6.71 6.80
CA MET A 36 15.06 -8.05 6.21
C MET A 36 16.21 -8.18 5.21
N PHE A 37 16.50 -7.13 4.43
CA PHE A 37 17.65 -7.10 3.53
C PHE A 37 18.97 -7.23 4.31
N LEU A 38 19.15 -6.44 5.38
CA LEU A 38 20.32 -6.53 6.24
C LEU A 38 20.45 -7.90 6.91
N LEU A 39 19.33 -8.48 7.35
CA LEU A 39 19.30 -9.84 7.90
C LEU A 39 19.75 -10.87 6.87
N GLY A 40 19.36 -10.71 5.60
CA GLY A 40 19.82 -11.54 4.49
C GLY A 40 21.34 -11.45 4.28
N ILE A 41 21.91 -10.24 4.31
CA ILE A 41 23.37 -10.04 4.24
C ILE A 41 24.07 -10.71 5.43
N TYR A 42 23.54 -10.52 6.64
CA TYR A 42 24.07 -11.13 7.85
C TYR A 42 24.07 -12.66 7.73
N LEU A 43 22.97 -13.27 7.28
CA LEU A 43 22.86 -14.72 7.02
C LEU A 43 23.92 -15.23 6.05
N LEU A 44 24.18 -14.49 4.96
CA LEU A 44 25.21 -14.86 4.00
C LEU A 44 26.63 -14.85 4.59
N SER A 45 26.87 -14.18 5.72
CA SER A 45 28.16 -14.26 6.42
C SER A 45 28.49 -15.64 6.98
N TRP A 46 27.50 -16.52 7.23
CA TRP A 46 27.74 -17.93 7.61
C TRP A 46 27.72 -18.89 6.42
N PHE A 47 27.47 -18.39 5.21
CA PHE A 47 27.43 -19.25 4.03
C PHE A 47 28.82 -19.74 3.69
N THR A 48 28.98 -21.06 3.74
CA THR A 48 30.15 -21.75 3.20
C THR A 48 29.67 -22.93 2.36
N PRO A 49 30.46 -23.43 1.40
CA PRO A 49 30.07 -24.59 0.58
C PRO A 49 29.72 -25.83 1.41
N GLN A 50 30.28 -25.95 2.62
CA GLN A 50 30.05 -27.04 3.56
C GLN A 50 28.86 -26.77 4.48
N ASN A 51 28.40 -25.51 4.58
CA ASN A 51 27.35 -25.06 5.48
C ASN A 51 26.24 -24.35 4.69
N VAL A 52 25.27 -25.14 4.20
CA VAL A 52 24.23 -24.66 3.27
C VAL A 52 22.96 -24.14 3.93
N TRP A 53 22.79 -24.31 5.25
CA TRP A 53 21.58 -23.81 5.94
C TRP A 53 21.35 -22.30 5.78
N PRO A 54 22.37 -21.42 5.69
CA PRO A 54 22.12 -20.00 5.48
C PRO A 54 21.47 -19.72 4.14
N MET A 55 21.76 -20.54 3.11
CA MET A 55 21.08 -20.45 1.82
C MET A 55 19.59 -20.76 1.96
N GLY A 56 19.24 -21.82 2.68
CA GLY A 56 17.84 -22.16 2.98
C GLY A 56 17.13 -21.07 3.78
N ALA A 57 17.80 -20.48 4.77
CA ALA A 57 17.26 -19.38 5.57
C ALA A 57 17.01 -18.12 4.74
N VAL A 58 17.91 -17.76 3.82
CA VAL A 58 17.72 -16.62 2.90
C VAL A 58 16.54 -16.85 1.96
N ILE A 59 16.33 -18.08 1.49
CA ILE A 59 15.16 -18.42 0.65
C ILE A 59 13.86 -18.19 1.45
N VAL A 60 13.76 -18.73 2.67
CA VAL A 60 12.58 -18.52 3.53
C VAL A 60 12.37 -17.04 3.83
N LEU A 61 13.45 -16.30 4.10
CA LEU A 61 13.41 -14.87 4.34
C LEU A 61 12.87 -14.10 3.12
N ALA A 62 13.23 -14.52 1.90
CA ALA A 62 12.72 -13.93 0.67
C ALA A 62 11.21 -14.17 0.50
N PHE A 63 10.71 -15.36 0.85
CA PHE A 63 9.26 -15.62 0.87
C PHE A 63 8.54 -14.70 1.86
N ILE A 64 9.05 -14.60 3.09
CA ILE A 64 8.45 -13.71 4.10
C ILE A 64 8.47 -12.25 3.61
N ALA A 65 9.57 -11.83 2.97
CA ALA A 65 9.72 -10.48 2.44
C ALA A 65 8.70 -10.19 1.33
N PHE A 66 8.31 -11.21 0.58
CA PHE A 66 7.28 -11.10 -0.45
C PHE A 66 5.86 -10.99 0.12
N PHE A 67 5.55 -11.72 1.20
CA PHE A 67 4.20 -11.72 1.80
C PHE A 67 3.88 -10.48 2.62
N ILE A 68 4.88 -9.86 3.28
CA ILE A 68 4.65 -8.68 4.15
C ILE A 68 4.03 -7.49 3.37
N PRO A 69 4.59 -7.08 2.21
CA PRO A 69 3.99 -6.01 1.40
C PRO A 69 2.55 -6.33 0.99
N GLN A 70 2.23 -7.58 0.65
CA GLN A 70 0.88 -7.99 0.26
C GLN A 70 -0.13 -7.83 1.41
N GLY A 71 0.27 -8.10 2.65
CA GLY A 71 -0.58 -7.94 3.82
C GLY A 71 -0.84 -6.48 4.22
N ILE A 72 0.09 -5.58 3.93
CA ILE A 72 0.00 -4.16 4.32
C ILE A 72 -0.63 -3.32 3.19
N LEU A 73 -0.11 -3.42 1.97
CA LEU A 73 -0.61 -2.67 0.80
C LEU A 73 -2.07 -3.03 0.47
N GLY A 74 -2.48 -4.30 0.65
CA GLY A 74 -3.86 -4.72 0.41
C GLY A 74 -4.87 -4.19 1.44
N ARG A 75 -4.41 -3.69 2.60
CA ARG A 75 -5.28 -3.10 3.65
C ARG A 75 -5.30 -1.59 3.62
N ALA A 76 -4.26 -0.96 3.07
CA ALA A 76 -4.13 0.49 2.95
C ALA A 76 -5.30 1.11 2.14
N ASP A 77 -5.72 0.47 1.05
CA ASP A 77 -6.84 0.93 0.21
C ASP A 77 -8.22 0.80 0.90
N THR A 78 -8.35 -0.02 1.95
CA THR A 78 -9.66 -0.27 2.60
C THR A 78 -9.88 0.61 3.84
N GLY A 79 -8.82 1.16 4.43
CA GLY A 79 -8.90 1.89 5.71
C GLY A 79 -9.63 3.23 5.61
N TYR A 80 -9.47 3.94 4.48
CA TYR A 80 -10.04 5.28 4.30
C TYR A 80 -11.55 5.21 3.99
N ASP A 81 -11.97 4.29 3.12
CA ASP A 81 -13.38 4.11 2.71
C ASP A 81 -14.30 3.64 3.86
N LEU A 82 -13.77 2.87 4.82
CA LEU A 82 -14.56 2.36 5.95
C LEU A 82 -14.74 3.38 7.08
N ALA A 83 -13.79 4.30 7.27
CA ALA A 83 -13.90 5.37 8.25
C ALA A 83 -14.82 6.51 7.77
N GLU A 84 -14.99 6.67 6.46
CA GLU A 84 -15.87 7.66 5.85
C GLU A 84 -17.35 7.22 5.78
N GLY A 85 -17.67 5.99 6.23
CA GLY A 85 -19.05 5.54 6.41
C GLY A 85 -19.87 5.42 5.12
N LYS A 86 -19.23 5.28 3.95
CA LYS A 86 -19.93 5.09 2.67
C LYS A 86 -20.28 3.62 2.45
N GLN A 87 -21.18 3.09 3.27
CA GLN A 87 -21.88 1.87 2.90
C GLN A 87 -22.82 2.17 1.72
N SER A 88 -22.42 1.77 0.52
CA SER A 88 -23.33 1.31 -0.54
C SER A 88 -24.51 2.22 -0.93
N ASP A 89 -24.26 3.31 -1.65
CA ASP A 89 -25.32 3.92 -2.49
C ASP A 89 -25.55 3.16 -3.81
N ALA A 90 -24.78 2.09 -4.08
CA ALA A 90 -24.94 1.28 -5.29
C ALA A 90 -26.01 0.16 -5.17
N LYS A 91 -26.68 0.00 -4.02
CA LYS A 91 -27.59 -1.15 -3.79
C LYS A 91 -29.08 -0.80 -3.73
N GLU A 92 -29.48 0.46 -3.90
CA GLU A 92 -30.90 0.86 -3.80
C GLU A 92 -31.62 1.04 -5.16
N THR A 93 -30.93 0.99 -6.32
CA THR A 93 -31.57 1.32 -7.62
C THR A 93 -31.86 0.12 -8.55
N SER A 94 -31.90 -1.12 -8.06
CA SER A 94 -32.30 -2.28 -8.89
C SER A 94 -33.44 -3.13 -8.35
N ALA A 95 -33.97 -2.81 -7.15
CA ALA A 95 -35.10 -3.52 -6.55
C ALA A 95 -36.43 -2.72 -6.63
N GLY A 96 -36.49 -1.66 -7.44
CA GLY A 96 -37.69 -0.89 -7.69
C GLY A 96 -38.46 -1.41 -8.91
N VAL A 97 -39.42 -2.28 -8.63
CA VAL A 97 -40.51 -2.78 -9.49
C VAL A 97 -41.03 -1.73 -10.48
N SER A 98 -41.13 -2.12 -11.77
CA SER A 98 -42.18 -1.59 -12.65
C SER A 98 -42.94 -2.77 -13.26
N SER A 99 -44.11 -3.06 -12.67
CA SER A 99 -45.25 -3.67 -13.37
C SER A 99 -45.87 -2.67 -14.34
#